data_AF-A0AAN8LWE2-F1
#
_entry.id   AF-A0AAN8LWE2-F1
#
_cell.length_a   1.000
_cell.length_b   1.000
_cell.length_c   1.000
_cell.angle_alpha   90.00
_cell.angle_beta   90.00
_cell.angle_gamma   90.00
#
_symmetry.space_group_name_H-M   'P 1'
#
loop_
_entity.id
_entity.type
_entity.pdbx_description
1 polymer ?
#
loop_
_entity_poly.entity_id
_entity_poly.type
_entity_poly.pdbx_seq_one_letter_code
_entity_poly.pdbx_strand_id
1 'polypeptide(L)'
;MSELDVLRRLAPETANGTQCLLCPKDSGTVLQYSKRTIYKDFSSSSRMSQRINDVVRLCCELSANQQIKTTVKGSSKGAVAAGGLAFAGGLVGGPLGIAVGGAVGGLLGCWMTSGQFKPLPQIIMELTPVQQQKLYDDIMAIMGEVQWTDMAQLTALVMGNATLQQQVTAALLGYVTKELQAEVITRVHRVVKKITAATSAGGVVAAYIGDEVWNPWEDEQADALSALHKQRGAFRQYQEHIDKNRPKRYKVQIWGKAAIGLYLWEHILEGPLNPTDITAQWREGEIQAGKIDFSFYTGPAVIQGHVPLDTDSVVLVLNGREQQKISYATRWLQHVQTLMQFHAVNRVAVVLLGSERCTNDWISPYLRRHGGFVDLLFLVYDSPWVNDKDVFQWPLGVATYRQFPVVMPNSQMVSSTRPFLCNFLGTVYKNSSRETLMGILKQTGLDKECITTAREKWLPQETVESLRRYKTALAQSELTLCPVGINTECYRIYEACAYGSVPVVEDIVTPGGCSAARSSPLRLLKAAGAPFIFLKDWKELPGLLEKEKGMTQEERTERRRTLLEWYSSFRQQMKDRFTEVLEEAFFKNS
;
A
#
# COMPACT_ATOMS: atom_id res chain seq x y z
N MET A 1 -40.66 -4.14 24.22
CA MET A 1 -39.77 -3.17 24.89
C MET A 1 -38.76 -2.72 23.87
N SER A 2 -38.80 -1.43 23.52
CA SER A 2 -38.06 -0.79 22.43
C SER A 2 -36.65 -0.35 22.84
N GLU A 3 -35.80 -0.14 21.84
CA GLU A 3 -34.35 0.20 21.87
C GLU A 3 -33.90 1.42 22.71
N LEU A 4 -34.74 1.97 23.59
CA LEU A 4 -34.38 3.11 24.46
C LEU A 4 -33.93 2.72 25.87
N ASP A 5 -34.01 1.44 26.27
CA ASP A 5 -33.60 0.98 27.61
C ASP A 5 -32.17 0.42 27.71
N VAL A 6 -31.46 0.23 26.59
CA VAL A 6 -30.10 -0.37 26.59
C VAL A 6 -28.98 0.68 26.67
N LEU A 7 -29.25 1.94 26.32
CA LEU A 7 -28.24 3.02 26.34
C LEU A 7 -28.07 3.73 27.70
N ARG A 8 -28.77 3.27 28.75
CA ARG A 8 -28.68 3.84 30.12
C ARG A 8 -27.67 3.16 31.04
N ARG A 9 -26.87 2.18 30.57
CA ARG A 9 -25.97 1.38 31.43
C ARG A 9 -24.46 1.49 31.15
N LEU A 10 -23.97 2.51 30.45
CA LEU A 10 -22.53 2.69 30.22
C LEU A 10 -22.04 4.13 30.42
N ALA A 11 -22.38 4.74 31.55
CA ALA A 11 -21.66 5.92 32.04
C ALA A 11 -21.36 5.74 33.54
N PRO A 12 -20.11 5.50 33.95
CA PRO A 12 -19.72 5.64 35.34
C PRO A 12 -19.60 7.12 35.71
N GLU A 13 -20.25 7.47 36.83
CA GLU A 13 -20.25 8.77 37.49
C GLU A 13 -18.84 9.20 37.88
N THR A 14 -18.44 10.39 37.42
CA THR A 14 -17.28 11.11 37.95
C THR A 14 -17.71 11.95 39.14
N ALA A 15 -17.27 11.57 40.34
CA ALA A 15 -17.28 12.42 41.53
C ALA A 15 -15.89 13.07 41.69
N ASN A 16 -15.81 14.37 41.44
CA ASN A 16 -15.21 15.36 42.34
C ASN A 16 -15.08 16.70 41.62
N GLY A 17 -15.66 17.73 42.25
CA GLY A 17 -15.65 19.08 41.74
C GLY A 17 -14.26 19.69 41.75
N THR A 18 -13.93 20.40 40.68
CA THR A 18 -13.12 21.62 40.77
C THR A 18 -13.52 22.55 39.62
N GLN A 19 -13.68 23.81 40.00
CA GLN A 19 -14.30 24.92 39.29
C GLN A 19 -13.42 25.38 38.11
N CYS A 20 -13.98 25.55 36.91
CA CYS A 20 -13.31 26.27 35.82
C CYS A 20 -13.95 27.65 35.67
N LEU A 21 -13.28 28.67 36.22
CA LEU A 21 -13.48 30.07 35.89
C LEU A 21 -13.07 30.28 34.43
N LEU A 22 -14.00 30.73 33.58
CA LEU A 22 -13.81 31.62 32.42
C LEU A 22 -15.10 31.60 31.58
N CYS A 23 -16.14 32.30 32.04
CA CYS A 23 -17.23 32.78 31.17
C CYS A 23 -17.63 34.19 31.65
N PRO A 24 -17.54 35.23 30.80
CA PRO A 24 -18.22 36.49 31.04
C PRO A 24 -19.72 36.36 30.72
N LYS A 25 -20.54 37.08 31.49
CA LYS A 25 -22.00 37.17 31.37
C LYS A 25 -22.46 38.18 30.32
N ASP A 26 -23.64 37.87 29.77
CA ASP A 26 -24.68 38.74 29.20
C ASP A 26 -24.43 39.53 27.90
N SER A 27 -25.22 39.20 26.87
CA SER A 27 -26.19 40.12 26.26
C SER A 27 -27.08 39.35 25.26
N GLY A 28 -28.39 39.52 25.40
CA GLY A 28 -29.39 38.77 24.66
C GLY A 28 -29.62 39.24 23.22
N THR A 29 -30.13 38.33 22.38
CA THR A 29 -31.28 38.54 21.49
C THR A 29 -31.78 37.16 21.06
N VAL A 30 -33.01 36.82 21.46
CA VAL A 30 -33.70 35.59 21.06
C VAL A 30 -34.25 35.81 19.65
N LEU A 31 -33.69 35.13 18.65
CA LEU A 31 -34.37 34.84 17.39
C LEU A 31 -34.88 33.39 17.47
N GLN A 32 -36.14 33.23 17.88
CA GLN A 32 -36.88 31.97 17.79
C GLN A 32 -37.13 31.64 16.32
N TYR A 33 -36.17 30.98 15.65
CA TYR A 33 -36.46 30.23 14.44
C TYR A 33 -37.06 28.89 14.83
N SER A 34 -38.32 28.65 14.42
CA SER A 34 -39.06 27.42 14.67
C SER A 34 -38.25 26.18 14.25
N LYS A 35 -38.09 25.21 15.15
CA LYS A 35 -37.42 23.91 14.88
C LYS A 35 -37.96 23.20 13.65
N ARG A 36 -39.24 23.42 13.26
CA ARG A 36 -39.84 22.84 12.04
C ARG A 36 -39.24 23.42 10.75
N THR A 37 -38.87 24.69 10.75
CA THR A 37 -38.24 25.34 9.59
C THR A 37 -36.78 24.90 9.48
N ILE A 38 -36.06 24.83 10.59
CA ILE A 38 -34.67 24.35 10.64
C ILE A 38 -34.55 22.89 10.19
N TYR A 39 -35.48 22.01 10.61
CA TYR A 39 -35.47 20.61 10.15
C TYR A 39 -35.85 20.46 8.67
N LYS A 40 -36.75 21.30 8.13
CA LYS A 40 -37.06 21.31 6.70
C LYS A 40 -35.90 21.86 5.86
N ASP A 41 -35.24 22.92 6.31
CA ASP A 41 -34.10 23.53 5.63
C ASP A 41 -32.84 22.64 5.70
N PHE A 42 -32.62 21.95 6.82
CA PHE A 42 -31.55 20.96 6.95
C PHE A 42 -31.83 19.67 6.15
N SER A 43 -33.09 19.23 6.10
CA SER A 43 -33.50 18.08 5.28
C SER A 43 -33.50 18.38 3.77
N SER A 44 -33.82 19.61 3.35
CA SER A 44 -33.72 20.01 1.94
C SER A 44 -32.27 20.24 1.52
N SER A 45 -31.42 20.82 2.38
CA SER A 45 -30.00 21.04 2.13
C SER A 45 -29.22 19.71 2.02
N SER A 46 -29.48 18.75 2.91
CA SER A 46 -28.89 17.40 2.82
C SER A 46 -29.33 16.63 1.57
N ARG A 47 -30.60 16.74 1.19
CA ARG A 47 -31.12 16.12 -0.05
C ARG A 47 -30.55 16.76 -1.31
N MET A 48 -30.38 18.09 -1.33
CA MET A 48 -29.76 18.80 -2.45
C MET A 48 -28.27 18.45 -2.58
N SER A 49 -27.52 18.39 -1.49
CA SER A 49 -26.11 17.96 -1.50
C SER A 49 -25.94 16.53 -2.00
N GLN A 50 -26.85 15.63 -1.63
CA GLN A 50 -26.85 14.25 -2.13
C GLN A 50 -27.12 14.17 -3.64
N ARG A 51 -28.07 14.95 -4.15
CA ARG A 51 -28.39 15.00 -5.59
C ARG A 51 -27.25 15.54 -6.44
N ILE A 52 -26.52 16.55 -5.95
CA ILE A 52 -25.34 17.09 -6.64
C ILE A 52 -24.25 16.02 -6.75
N ASN A 53 -24.01 15.28 -5.65
CA ASN A 53 -23.03 14.19 -5.64
C ASN A 53 -23.40 13.05 -6.60
N ASP A 54 -24.69 12.71 -6.70
CA ASP A 54 -25.16 11.68 -7.62
C ASP A 54 -24.93 12.08 -9.09
N VAL A 55 -25.22 13.33 -9.46
CA VAL A 55 -25.01 13.85 -10.82
C VAL A 55 -23.53 13.98 -11.16
N VAL A 56 -22.70 14.43 -10.22
CA VAL A 56 -21.24 14.49 -10.39
C VAL A 56 -20.66 13.08 -10.61
N ARG A 57 -21.15 12.08 -9.85
CA ARG A 57 -20.73 10.68 -10.01
C ARG A 57 -21.21 10.07 -11.33
N LEU A 58 -22.43 10.39 -11.78
CA LEU A 58 -22.92 10.02 -13.11
C LEU A 58 -22.01 10.59 -14.23
N CYS A 59 -21.57 11.85 -14.11
CA CYS A 59 -20.64 12.46 -15.06
C CYS A 59 -19.27 11.75 -15.07
N CYS A 60 -18.79 11.27 -13.91
CA CYS A 60 -17.58 10.44 -13.81
C CYS A 60 -17.75 9.09 -14.52
N GLU A 61 -18.90 8.42 -14.38
CA GLU A 61 -19.18 7.14 -15.06
C GLU A 61 -19.31 7.31 -16.58
N LEU A 62 -20.02 8.35 -17.03
CA LEU A 62 -20.15 8.66 -18.46
C LEU A 62 -18.80 8.99 -19.12
N SER A 63 -17.94 9.73 -18.41
CA SER A 63 -16.60 10.08 -18.89
C SER A 63 -15.58 8.95 -18.77
N ALA A 64 -15.82 7.93 -17.94
CA ALA A 64 -15.03 6.70 -17.91
C ALA A 64 -15.38 5.77 -19.09
N ASN A 65 -16.66 5.72 -19.49
CA ASN A 65 -17.13 4.89 -20.60
C ASN A 65 -16.76 5.44 -21.99
N GLN A 66 -16.64 6.76 -22.14
CA GLN A 66 -16.11 7.38 -23.36
C GLN A 66 -14.65 7.79 -23.14
N GLN A 67 -13.69 7.10 -23.77
CA GLN A 67 -12.26 7.42 -23.62
C GLN A 67 -11.92 8.84 -24.13
N ILE A 68 -12.04 9.85 -23.25
CA ILE A 68 -11.77 11.26 -23.53
C ILE A 68 -10.44 11.65 -22.86
N LYS A 69 -9.48 12.13 -23.67
CA LYS A 69 -8.19 12.66 -23.19
C LYS A 69 -8.15 14.17 -23.43
N THR A 70 -8.09 14.98 -22.38
CA THR A 70 -7.95 16.44 -22.47
C THR A 70 -6.47 16.83 -22.41
N THR A 71 -6.05 17.78 -23.25
CA THR A 71 -4.69 18.34 -23.24
C THR A 71 -4.81 19.83 -22.93
N VAL A 72 -4.11 20.34 -21.92
CA VAL A 72 -4.02 21.78 -21.66
C VAL A 72 -2.60 22.23 -21.98
N LYS A 73 -2.43 23.03 -23.04
CA LYS A 73 -1.18 23.76 -23.32
C LYS A 73 -1.44 25.26 -23.18
N GLY A 74 -0.49 25.98 -22.61
CA GLY A 74 -0.39 27.43 -22.81
C GLY A 74 0.35 28.18 -21.71
N SER A 75 1.68 28.21 -21.83
CA SER A 75 2.65 28.96 -21.03
C SER A 75 2.43 30.48 -20.94
N SER A 76 1.34 31.03 -21.49
CA SER A 76 0.92 32.43 -21.35
C SER A 76 -0.07 32.67 -20.20
N LYS A 77 -0.68 31.61 -19.62
CA LYS A 77 -1.69 31.74 -18.55
C LYS A 77 -1.09 31.90 -17.14
N GLY A 78 0.15 31.46 -16.91
CA GLY A 78 0.81 31.59 -15.60
C GLY A 78 1.02 33.04 -15.16
N ALA A 79 1.30 33.93 -16.11
CA ALA A 79 1.47 35.36 -15.84
C ALA A 79 0.14 36.06 -15.49
N VAL A 80 -0.97 35.65 -16.12
CA VAL A 80 -2.31 36.21 -15.88
C VAL A 80 -2.85 35.76 -14.51
N ALA A 81 -2.61 34.50 -14.13
CA ALA A 81 -2.99 33.99 -12.80
C ALA A 81 -2.18 34.66 -11.68
N ALA A 82 -0.88 34.85 -11.87
CA ALA A 82 -0.03 35.56 -10.91
C ALA A 82 -0.44 37.04 -10.77
N GLY A 83 -0.75 37.72 -11.89
CA GLY A 83 -1.23 39.10 -11.86
C GLY A 83 -2.62 39.25 -11.23
N GLY A 84 -3.56 38.35 -11.53
CA GLY A 84 -4.93 38.39 -11.01
C GLY A 84 -5.01 38.13 -9.50
N LEU A 85 -4.20 37.20 -8.98
CA LEU A 85 -4.18 36.90 -7.55
C LEU A 85 -3.40 37.95 -6.74
N ALA A 86 -2.34 38.55 -7.30
CA ALA A 86 -1.69 39.71 -6.71
C ALA A 86 -2.65 40.92 -6.61
N PHE A 87 -3.48 41.12 -7.64
CA PHE A 87 -4.48 42.19 -7.66
C PHE A 87 -5.60 41.98 -6.62
N ALA A 88 -6.15 40.76 -6.53
CA ALA A 88 -7.15 40.43 -5.51
C ALA A 88 -6.57 40.51 -4.08
N GLY A 89 -5.32 40.07 -3.88
CA GLY A 89 -4.60 40.21 -2.62
C GLY A 89 -4.38 41.68 -2.23
N GLY A 90 -4.11 42.56 -3.21
CA GLY A 90 -4.01 43.99 -2.98
C GLY A 90 -5.32 44.66 -2.58
N LEU A 91 -6.44 44.24 -3.18
CA LEU A 91 -7.78 44.75 -2.84
C LEU A 91 -8.21 44.38 -1.42
N VAL A 92 -7.83 43.20 -0.92
CA VAL A 92 -8.26 42.71 0.40
C VAL A 92 -7.25 43.06 1.50
N GLY A 93 -5.95 43.09 1.19
CA GLY A 93 -4.87 43.19 2.19
C GLY A 93 -3.85 44.31 1.96
N GLY A 94 -4.07 45.20 0.99
CA GLY A 94 -3.13 46.29 0.68
C GLY A 94 -1.76 45.79 0.20
N PRO A 95 -0.66 46.57 0.39
CA PRO A 95 0.65 46.24 -0.18
C PRO A 95 1.21 44.87 0.24
N LEU A 96 0.96 44.45 1.49
CA LEU A 96 1.35 43.12 1.97
C LEU A 96 0.52 42.00 1.33
N GLY A 97 -0.75 42.26 1.05
CA GLY A 97 -1.64 41.32 0.32
C GLY A 97 -1.23 41.11 -1.13
N ILE A 98 -0.65 42.12 -1.80
CA ILE A 98 -0.08 41.98 -3.15
C ILE A 98 1.11 41.01 -3.13
N ALA A 99 2.00 41.13 -2.15
CA ALA A 99 3.19 40.28 -2.04
C ALA A 99 2.83 38.80 -1.80
N VAL A 100 1.86 38.54 -0.91
CA VAL A 100 1.37 37.19 -0.63
C VAL A 100 0.61 36.62 -1.83
N GLY A 101 -0.27 37.41 -2.46
CA GLY A 101 -1.02 37.00 -3.65
C GLY A 101 -0.12 36.70 -4.85
N GLY A 102 0.96 37.48 -5.02
CA GLY A 102 1.98 37.25 -6.06
C GLY A 102 2.83 36.00 -5.83
N ALA A 103 3.23 35.72 -4.59
CA ALA A 103 4.02 34.52 -4.25
C ALA A 103 3.20 33.23 -4.43
N VAL A 104 1.94 33.23 -3.98
CA VAL A 104 1.02 32.10 -4.16
C VAL A 104 0.67 31.91 -5.64
N GLY A 105 0.41 33.01 -6.37
CA GLY A 105 0.15 32.98 -7.81
C GLY A 105 1.35 32.52 -8.65
N GLY A 106 2.58 32.84 -8.23
CA GLY A 106 3.82 32.39 -8.86
C GLY A 106 4.08 30.89 -8.68
N LEU A 107 3.84 30.36 -7.48
CA LEU A 107 3.96 28.92 -7.19
C LEU A 107 2.89 28.10 -7.92
N LEU A 108 1.65 28.58 -7.97
CA LEU A 108 0.57 27.97 -8.75
C LEU A 108 0.83 28.05 -10.26
N GLY A 109 1.38 29.16 -10.74
CA GLY A 109 1.79 29.32 -12.14
C GLY A 109 2.88 28.34 -12.57
N CYS A 110 3.86 28.05 -11.69
CA CYS A 110 4.93 27.08 -11.93
C CYS A 110 4.44 25.63 -11.94
N TRP A 111 3.39 25.34 -11.14
CA TRP A 111 2.76 24.02 -11.11
C TRP A 111 1.87 23.78 -12.35
N MET A 112 1.16 24.82 -12.82
CA MET A 112 0.29 24.75 -14.01
C MET A 112 1.05 24.67 -15.34
N THR A 113 2.35 24.98 -15.38
CA THR A 113 3.21 24.80 -16.57
C THR A 113 3.83 23.40 -16.68
N SER A 114 3.68 22.55 -15.66
CA SER A 114 4.19 21.17 -15.65
C SER A 114 3.20 20.22 -16.34
N GLY A 115 3.27 20.14 -17.69
CA GLY A 115 2.28 19.49 -18.55
C GLY A 115 2.07 17.98 -18.41
N GLN A 116 1.38 17.53 -17.35
CA GLN A 116 0.89 16.15 -17.22
C GLN A 116 -0.60 16.03 -17.62
N PHE A 117 -0.91 14.97 -18.36
CA PHE A 117 -2.27 14.65 -18.81
C PHE A 117 -3.10 14.08 -17.64
N LYS A 118 -4.21 14.72 -17.29
CA LYS A 118 -5.20 14.15 -16.35
C LYS A 118 -6.44 13.64 -17.10
N PRO A 119 -6.95 12.43 -16.80
CA PRO A 119 -8.20 11.93 -17.34
C PRO A 119 -9.41 12.73 -16.79
N LEU A 120 -10.44 12.90 -17.62
CA LEU A 120 -11.60 13.74 -17.32
C LEU A 120 -12.33 13.42 -16.00
N PRO A 121 -12.51 12.14 -15.59
CA PRO A 121 -13.07 11.81 -14.28
C PRO A 121 -12.30 12.40 -13.11
N GLN A 122 -10.97 12.49 -13.19
CA GLN A 122 -10.13 13.08 -12.13
C GLN A 122 -10.32 14.61 -12.07
N ILE A 123 -10.53 15.27 -13.21
CA ILE A 123 -10.81 16.71 -13.26
C ILE A 123 -12.19 17.00 -12.65
N ILE A 124 -13.19 16.15 -12.91
CA ILE A 124 -14.56 16.29 -12.37
C ILE A 124 -14.55 16.12 -10.83
N MET A 125 -13.76 15.17 -10.31
CA MET A 125 -13.61 14.96 -8.87
C MET A 125 -12.83 16.09 -8.16
N GLU A 126 -12.03 16.86 -8.89
CA GLU A 126 -11.25 17.98 -8.37
C GLU A 126 -11.98 19.34 -8.49
N LEU A 127 -13.23 19.37 -8.97
CA LEU A 127 -14.02 20.61 -9.10
C LEU A 127 -14.35 21.23 -7.73
N THR A 128 -14.27 22.56 -7.65
CA THR A 128 -14.68 23.30 -6.45
C THR A 128 -16.21 23.19 -6.24
N PRO A 129 -16.72 23.36 -5.00
CA PRO A 129 -18.16 23.23 -4.72
C PRO A 129 -19.05 24.14 -5.57
N VAL A 130 -18.58 25.34 -5.91
CA VAL A 130 -19.29 26.30 -6.78
C VAL A 130 -19.37 25.78 -8.22
N GLN A 131 -18.33 25.10 -8.70
CA GLN A 131 -18.30 24.51 -10.03
C GLN A 131 -19.18 23.25 -10.11
N GLN A 132 -19.17 22.41 -9.07
CA GLN A 132 -20.05 21.24 -8.99
C GLN A 132 -21.52 21.63 -9.03
N GLN A 133 -21.90 22.72 -8.35
CA GLN A 133 -23.26 23.27 -8.40
C GLN A 133 -23.66 23.71 -9.81
N LYS A 134 -22.77 24.45 -10.49
CA LYS A 134 -23.04 24.94 -11.85
C LYS A 134 -23.15 23.79 -12.87
N LEU A 135 -22.29 22.78 -12.74
CA LEU A 135 -22.36 21.56 -13.56
C LEU A 135 -23.67 20.80 -13.28
N TYR A 136 -24.10 20.70 -12.03
CA TYR A 136 -25.39 20.11 -11.67
C TYR A 136 -26.56 20.85 -12.32
N ASP A 137 -26.58 22.18 -12.26
CA ASP A 137 -27.66 23.00 -12.83
C ASP A 137 -27.76 22.83 -14.36
N ASP A 138 -26.61 22.79 -15.06
CA ASP A 138 -26.54 22.58 -16.52
C ASP A 138 -27.04 21.20 -16.96
N ILE A 139 -26.74 20.16 -16.17
CA ILE A 139 -27.18 18.78 -16.44
C ILE A 139 -28.66 18.60 -16.11
N MET A 140 -29.12 19.22 -15.02
CA MET A 140 -30.53 19.18 -14.62
C MET A 140 -31.45 19.91 -15.60
N ALA A 141 -30.96 20.94 -16.29
CA ALA A 141 -31.69 21.61 -17.36
C ALA A 141 -32.00 20.67 -18.55
N ILE A 142 -31.20 19.61 -18.74
CA ILE A 142 -31.38 18.62 -19.82
C ILE A 142 -32.21 17.44 -19.32
N MET A 143 -32.01 17.01 -18.07
CA MET A 143 -32.74 15.90 -17.49
C MET A 143 -34.19 16.25 -17.11
N GLY A 144 -34.52 17.54 -16.92
CA GLY A 144 -35.86 17.98 -16.54
C GLY A 144 -36.25 17.60 -15.10
N GLU A 145 -37.55 17.55 -14.78
CA GLU A 145 -38.06 17.22 -13.43
C GLU A 145 -37.99 15.72 -13.07
N VAL A 146 -36.92 15.04 -13.46
CA VAL A 146 -36.74 13.63 -13.16
C VAL A 146 -36.46 13.44 -11.66
N GLN A 147 -37.23 12.56 -11.03
CA GLN A 147 -37.04 12.15 -9.64
C GLN A 147 -36.37 10.78 -9.61
N TRP A 148 -35.16 10.71 -9.03
CA TRP A 148 -34.45 9.45 -8.76
C TRP A 148 -34.28 9.26 -7.26
N THR A 149 -34.26 7.98 -6.85
CA THR A 149 -34.18 7.57 -5.43
C THR A 149 -32.76 7.18 -5.03
N ASP A 150 -31.98 6.65 -5.97
CA ASP A 150 -30.59 6.25 -5.80
C ASP A 150 -29.79 6.40 -7.11
N MET A 151 -28.46 6.33 -6.99
CA MET A 151 -27.53 6.49 -8.10
C MET A 151 -27.70 5.41 -9.18
N ALA A 152 -27.98 4.15 -8.80
CA ALA A 152 -28.13 3.06 -9.76
C ALA A 152 -29.33 3.28 -10.69
N GLN A 153 -30.44 3.79 -10.14
CA GLN A 153 -31.62 4.18 -10.92
C GLN A 153 -31.33 5.35 -11.87
N LEU A 154 -30.55 6.34 -11.42
CA LEU A 154 -30.13 7.48 -12.23
C LEU A 154 -29.23 7.05 -13.40
N THR A 155 -28.20 6.25 -13.13
CA THR A 155 -27.29 5.72 -14.15
C THR A 155 -28.03 4.84 -15.15
N ALA A 156 -28.94 3.96 -14.69
CA ALA A 156 -29.73 3.12 -15.58
C ALA A 156 -30.66 3.94 -16.49
N LEU A 157 -31.27 5.02 -15.97
CA LEU A 157 -32.14 5.90 -16.76
C LEU A 157 -31.38 6.63 -17.87
N VAL A 158 -30.20 7.16 -17.55
CA VAL A 158 -29.38 7.93 -18.50
C VAL A 158 -28.67 7.02 -19.49
N MET A 159 -28.15 5.87 -19.06
CA MET A 159 -27.51 4.90 -19.96
C MET A 159 -28.51 4.08 -20.78
N GLY A 160 -29.76 3.94 -20.32
CA GLY A 160 -30.83 3.23 -21.04
C GLY A 160 -31.46 4.04 -22.18
N ASN A 161 -31.17 5.34 -22.29
CA ASN A 161 -31.68 6.21 -23.36
C ASN A 161 -30.50 6.88 -24.10
N ALA A 162 -30.18 6.39 -25.30
CA ALA A 162 -29.04 6.84 -26.10
C ALA A 162 -29.09 8.36 -26.41
N THR A 163 -30.28 8.92 -26.62
CA THR A 163 -30.46 10.35 -26.88
C THR A 163 -30.14 11.18 -25.63
N LEU A 164 -30.62 10.74 -24.47
CA LEU A 164 -30.36 11.40 -23.19
C LEU A 164 -28.88 11.28 -22.80
N GLN A 165 -28.28 10.10 -22.99
CA GLN A 165 -26.85 9.86 -22.80
C GLN A 165 -26.00 10.83 -23.64
N GLN A 166 -26.36 11.02 -24.91
CA GLN A 166 -25.63 11.89 -25.83
C GLN A 166 -25.78 13.37 -25.44
N GLN A 167 -26.96 13.80 -25.03
CA GLN A 167 -27.22 15.18 -24.58
C GLN A 167 -26.48 15.52 -23.28
N VAL A 168 -26.53 14.63 -22.28
CA VAL A 168 -25.81 14.79 -21.00
C VAL A 168 -24.29 14.80 -21.22
N THR A 169 -23.79 13.93 -22.10
CA THR A 169 -22.37 13.92 -22.50
C THR A 169 -21.96 15.21 -23.20
N ALA A 170 -22.78 15.72 -24.13
CA ALA A 170 -22.49 16.97 -24.85
C ALA A 170 -22.46 18.18 -23.92
N ALA A 171 -23.32 18.21 -22.90
CA ALA A 171 -23.33 19.26 -21.89
C ALA A 171 -22.09 19.20 -20.97
N LEU A 172 -21.70 18.00 -20.54
CA LEU A 172 -20.46 17.80 -19.78
C LEU A 172 -19.24 18.27 -20.58
N LEU A 173 -19.14 17.90 -21.86
CA LEU A 173 -18.09 18.35 -22.76
C LEU A 173 -18.11 19.86 -22.99
N GLY A 174 -19.31 20.43 -23.13
CA GLY A 174 -19.53 21.87 -23.27
C GLY A 174 -19.09 22.65 -22.03
N TYR A 175 -19.42 22.17 -20.84
CA TYR A 175 -19.00 22.74 -19.56
C TYR A 175 -17.47 22.74 -19.44
N VAL A 176 -16.82 21.61 -19.70
CA VAL A 176 -15.36 21.46 -19.62
C VAL A 176 -14.65 22.37 -20.63
N THR A 177 -15.21 22.53 -21.83
CA THR A 177 -14.61 23.37 -22.86
C THR A 177 -14.82 24.87 -22.58
N LYS A 178 -16.02 25.27 -22.10
CA LYS A 178 -16.39 26.67 -21.90
C LYS A 178 -15.94 27.24 -20.55
N GLU A 179 -16.18 26.49 -19.47
CA GLU A 179 -15.98 26.96 -18.09
C GLU A 179 -14.58 26.62 -17.57
N LEU A 180 -14.05 25.45 -17.92
CA LEU A 180 -12.69 25.03 -17.53
C LEU A 180 -11.63 25.39 -18.57
N GLN A 181 -12.04 25.95 -19.72
CA GLN A 181 -11.18 26.35 -20.85
C GLN A 181 -10.15 25.27 -21.25
N ALA A 182 -10.53 24.00 -21.14
CA ALA A 182 -9.69 22.85 -21.47
C ALA A 182 -9.96 22.39 -22.91
N GLU A 183 -8.90 22.07 -23.66
CA GLU A 183 -9.06 21.52 -25.01
C GLU A 183 -9.35 20.02 -24.91
N VAL A 184 -10.55 19.62 -25.36
CA VAL A 184 -11.01 18.24 -25.32
C VAL A 184 -10.66 17.54 -26.63
N ILE A 185 -9.86 16.47 -26.56
CA ILE A 185 -9.59 15.59 -27.71
C ILE A 185 -10.49 14.36 -27.58
N THR A 186 -11.67 14.42 -28.21
CA THR A 186 -12.54 13.25 -28.42
C THR A 186 -12.10 12.50 -29.67
N ARG A 187 -12.08 11.16 -29.64
CA ARG A 187 -11.76 10.32 -30.82
C ARG A 187 -12.87 10.30 -31.88
N VAL A 188 -13.97 11.01 -31.67
CA VAL A 188 -15.09 11.11 -32.61
C VAL A 188 -15.35 12.59 -32.92
N HIS A 189 -14.41 13.25 -33.60
CA HIS A 189 -14.61 14.44 -34.44
C HIS A 189 -13.24 14.91 -34.94
N ARG A 190 -12.72 14.26 -35.99
CA ARG A 190 -11.62 14.83 -36.79
C ARG A 190 -12.02 15.00 -38.25
N VAL A 191 -13.19 15.61 -38.45
CA VAL A 191 -13.57 16.41 -39.62
C VAL A 191 -14.57 17.40 -38.99
N VAL A 192 -14.21 18.63 -38.65
CA VAL A 192 -14.26 19.80 -39.52
C VAL A 192 -13.46 20.91 -38.83
N LYS A 193 -12.36 21.38 -39.45
CA LYS A 193 -12.02 22.81 -39.47
C LYS A 193 -11.01 23.12 -40.57
N LYS A 194 -11.53 23.19 -41.78
CA LYS A 194 -11.14 24.12 -42.85
C LYS A 194 -12.42 24.21 -43.66
N ILE A 195 -13.26 25.22 -43.46
CA ILE A 195 -13.18 26.49 -44.17
C ILE A 195 -13.97 27.51 -43.35
N THR A 196 -13.35 28.64 -43.02
CA THR A 196 -14.07 29.88 -42.74
C THR A 196 -14.19 30.68 -44.02
N ALA A 197 -15.34 31.34 -44.15
CA ALA A 197 -15.71 32.40 -45.10
C ALA A 197 -16.21 31.94 -46.49
N ALA A 198 -17.54 31.91 -46.65
CA ALA A 198 -18.25 32.91 -47.45
C ALA A 198 -19.78 32.75 -47.33
N THR A 199 -20.40 33.89 -47.02
CA THR A 199 -21.78 34.37 -47.13
C THR A 199 -22.80 33.70 -48.07
N SER A 200 -24.06 33.87 -47.66
CA SER A 200 -25.34 33.91 -48.44
C SER A 200 -25.90 32.57 -48.91
N ALA A 201 -27.20 32.30 -49.02
CA ALA A 201 -28.47 32.86 -48.56
C ALA A 201 -29.54 31.86 -49.08
N GLY A 202 -30.66 31.68 -48.36
CA GLY A 202 -31.94 31.29 -48.96
C GLY A 202 -32.18 29.84 -49.41
N GLY A 203 -33.11 29.16 -48.73
CA GLY A 203 -34.38 28.80 -49.38
C GLY A 203 -34.53 27.47 -50.13
N VAL A 204 -35.47 26.68 -49.58
CA VAL A 204 -36.53 25.89 -50.27
C VAL A 204 -36.16 24.51 -50.86
N VAL A 205 -36.98 23.55 -50.44
CA VAL A 205 -37.08 22.16 -50.88
C VAL A 205 -37.73 22.08 -52.27
N ALA A 206 -37.17 21.31 -53.20
CA ALA A 206 -37.96 20.57 -54.20
C ALA A 206 -37.16 19.42 -54.84
N ALA A 207 -37.91 18.42 -55.27
CA ALA A 207 -37.51 17.05 -55.61
C ALA A 207 -37.07 16.85 -57.08
N TYR A 208 -36.65 15.60 -57.33
CA TYR A 208 -36.63 14.82 -58.59
C TYR A 208 -35.26 14.41 -59.20
N ILE A 209 -35.03 13.09 -59.10
CA ILE A 209 -34.55 12.13 -60.12
C ILE A 209 -33.27 12.43 -60.91
N GLY A 210 -32.25 11.61 -60.61
CA GLY A 210 -31.62 10.68 -61.56
C GLY A 210 -30.75 11.25 -62.66
N ASP A 211 -29.44 11.18 -62.45
CA ASP A 211 -28.46 10.80 -63.47
C ASP A 211 -27.19 10.30 -62.76
N GLU A 212 -26.61 9.21 -63.26
CA GLU A 212 -25.36 8.62 -62.77
C GLU A 212 -24.21 9.64 -62.89
N VAL A 213 -23.91 10.32 -61.79
CA VAL A 213 -22.71 11.15 -61.68
C VAL A 213 -21.54 10.21 -61.41
N TRP A 214 -20.81 9.85 -62.47
CA TRP A 214 -19.50 9.21 -62.37
C TRP A 214 -18.62 10.03 -61.41
N ASN A 215 -18.21 9.42 -60.30
CA ASN A 215 -17.42 10.08 -59.26
C ASN A 215 -15.92 9.82 -59.53
N PRO A 216 -15.12 10.82 -59.96
CA PRO A 216 -13.72 10.63 -60.35
C PRO A 216 -12.78 10.20 -59.21
N TRP A 217 -13.30 10.08 -57.98
CA TRP A 217 -12.54 9.94 -56.74
C TRP A 217 -12.84 8.63 -55.99
N GLU A 218 -13.62 7.70 -56.57
CA GLU A 218 -13.89 6.38 -55.97
C GLU A 218 -12.61 5.55 -55.82
N ASP A 219 -11.73 5.59 -56.82
CA ASP A 219 -10.46 4.87 -56.80
C ASP A 219 -9.51 5.43 -55.74
N GLU A 220 -9.44 6.76 -55.55
CA GLU A 220 -8.61 7.37 -54.51
C GLU A 220 -9.12 7.08 -53.08
N GLN A 221 -10.44 6.99 -52.88
CA GLN A 221 -11.01 6.59 -51.59
C GLN A 221 -10.77 5.11 -51.30
N ALA A 222 -10.91 4.24 -52.31
CA ALA A 222 -10.62 2.82 -52.20
C ALA A 222 -9.14 2.57 -51.88
N ASP A 223 -8.23 3.31 -52.54
CA ASP A 223 -6.78 3.25 -52.30
C ASP A 223 -6.39 3.78 -50.92
N ALA A 224 -7.02 4.86 -50.45
CA ALA A 224 -6.81 5.40 -49.10
C ALA A 224 -7.28 4.42 -48.01
N LEU A 225 -8.43 3.75 -48.21
CA LEU A 225 -8.94 2.72 -47.30
C LEU A 225 -8.05 1.47 -47.31
N SER A 226 -7.58 1.06 -48.50
CA SER A 226 -6.64 -0.04 -48.68
C SER A 226 -5.29 0.24 -48.00
N ALA A 227 -4.75 1.45 -48.16
CA ALA A 227 -3.52 1.88 -47.50
C ALA A 227 -3.67 1.91 -45.96
N LEU A 228 -4.82 2.36 -45.46
CA LEU A 228 -5.12 2.40 -44.02
C LEU A 228 -5.31 0.99 -43.43
N HIS A 229 -5.90 0.06 -44.18
CA HIS A 229 -5.97 -1.36 -43.84
C HIS A 229 -4.59 -2.03 -43.84
N LYS A 230 -3.74 -1.72 -44.82
CA LYS A 230 -2.32 -2.16 -44.86
C LYS A 230 -1.54 -1.65 -43.65
N GLN A 231 -1.68 -0.37 -43.28
CA GLN A 231 -1.04 0.19 -42.09
C GLN A 231 -1.56 -0.45 -40.79
N ARG A 232 -2.87 -0.72 -40.67
CA ARG A 232 -3.43 -1.46 -39.53
C ARG A 232 -2.91 -2.90 -39.46
N GLY A 233 -2.82 -3.58 -40.61
CA GLY A 233 -2.27 -4.93 -40.71
C GLY A 233 -0.80 -4.97 -40.31
N ALA A 234 0.01 -4.04 -40.82
CA ALA A 234 1.42 -3.91 -40.48
C ALA A 234 1.63 -3.57 -38.99
N PHE A 235 0.79 -2.70 -38.41
CA PHE A 235 0.84 -2.37 -36.99
C PHE A 235 0.44 -3.56 -36.11
N ARG A 236 -0.58 -4.34 -36.51
CA ARG A 236 -0.99 -5.56 -35.80
C ARG A 236 0.11 -6.63 -35.86
N GLN A 237 0.73 -6.84 -37.03
CA GLN A 237 1.89 -7.75 -37.17
C GLN A 237 3.10 -7.28 -36.35
N TYR A 238 3.34 -5.97 -36.28
CA TYR A 238 4.38 -5.39 -35.43
C TYR A 238 4.09 -5.61 -33.94
N GLN A 239 2.84 -5.44 -33.50
CA GLN A 239 2.43 -5.75 -32.13
C GLN A 239 2.57 -7.23 -31.81
N GLU A 240 2.12 -8.13 -32.69
CA GLU A 240 2.30 -9.58 -32.53
C GLU A 240 3.78 -9.99 -32.50
N HIS A 241 4.63 -9.32 -33.28
CA HIS A 241 6.08 -9.53 -33.25
C HIS A 241 6.71 -9.03 -31.93
N ILE A 242 6.23 -7.92 -31.37
CA ILE A 242 6.64 -7.45 -30.04
C ILE A 242 6.17 -8.42 -28.96
N ASP A 243 4.93 -8.90 -29.01
CA ASP A 243 4.38 -9.82 -28.02
C ASP A 243 5.03 -11.21 -28.08
N LYS A 244 5.36 -11.71 -29.28
CA LYS A 244 6.17 -12.95 -29.46
C LYS A 244 7.59 -12.83 -28.90
N ASN A 245 8.16 -11.63 -28.95
CA ASN A 245 9.51 -11.35 -28.45
C ASN A 245 9.52 -10.83 -27.01
N ARG A 246 8.35 -10.66 -26.37
CA ARG A 246 8.27 -10.25 -24.98
C ARG A 246 8.61 -11.47 -24.11
N PRO A 247 9.60 -11.37 -23.20
CA PRO A 247 9.91 -12.49 -22.33
C PRO A 247 8.67 -12.90 -21.55
N LYS A 248 8.35 -14.21 -21.53
CA LYS A 248 7.25 -14.75 -20.71
C LYS A 248 7.47 -14.34 -19.26
N ARG A 249 6.60 -13.46 -18.77
CA ARG A 249 6.55 -13.05 -17.36
C ARG A 249 5.49 -13.87 -16.67
N TYR A 250 5.85 -14.40 -15.51
CA TYR A 250 4.94 -15.13 -14.65
C TYR A 250 4.26 -14.15 -13.70
N LYS A 251 3.04 -14.47 -13.27
CA LYS A 251 2.33 -13.65 -12.28
C LYS A 251 2.10 -14.46 -11.03
N VAL A 252 2.44 -13.91 -9.88
CA VAL A 252 2.19 -14.55 -8.58
C VAL A 252 1.55 -13.53 -7.64
N GLN A 253 0.43 -13.91 -7.04
CA GLN A 253 -0.30 -13.05 -6.13
C GLN A 253 -0.08 -13.49 -4.68
N ILE A 254 0.30 -12.57 -3.81
CA ILE A 254 0.63 -12.82 -2.40
C ILE A 254 -0.44 -12.21 -1.50
N TRP A 255 -1.02 -13.01 -0.61
CA TRP A 255 -1.99 -12.56 0.39
C TRP A 255 -1.39 -12.53 1.79
N GLY A 256 -1.09 -11.33 2.27
CA GLY A 256 -0.46 -11.05 3.56
C GLY A 256 -1.45 -11.09 4.73
N LYS A 257 -1.56 -12.24 5.41
CA LYS A 257 -2.45 -12.40 6.59
C LYS A 257 -1.70 -12.63 7.90
N ALA A 258 -0.39 -12.46 7.90
CA ALA A 258 0.47 -12.44 9.07
C ALA A 258 1.49 -11.30 8.98
N ALA A 259 2.03 -10.88 10.14
CA ALA A 259 3.00 -9.80 10.23
C ALA A 259 4.25 -10.03 9.34
N ILE A 260 4.71 -11.28 9.25
CA ILE A 260 5.85 -11.66 8.41
C ILE A 260 5.59 -11.42 6.90
N GLY A 261 4.34 -11.18 6.49
CA GLY A 261 4.02 -10.80 5.11
C GLY A 261 4.57 -9.44 4.73
N LEU A 262 4.57 -8.48 5.65
CA LEU A 262 5.23 -7.18 5.43
C LEU A 262 6.75 -7.33 5.39
N TYR A 263 7.32 -8.27 6.16
CA TYR A 263 8.75 -8.56 6.05
C TYR A 263 9.10 -9.14 4.67
N LEU A 264 8.35 -10.14 4.20
CA LEU A 264 8.49 -10.67 2.85
C LEU A 264 8.38 -9.56 1.79
N TRP A 265 7.38 -8.71 1.88
CA TRP A 265 7.11 -7.69 0.87
C TRP A 265 8.10 -6.52 0.92
N GLU A 266 8.18 -5.81 2.04
CA GLU A 266 8.93 -4.54 2.16
C GLU A 266 10.43 -4.78 2.34
N HIS A 267 10.85 -5.87 3.01
CA HIS A 267 12.27 -6.09 3.35
C HIS A 267 13.00 -7.09 2.45
N ILE A 268 12.31 -8.09 1.92
CA ILE A 268 12.92 -9.13 1.05
C ILE A 268 12.66 -8.80 -0.42
N LEU A 269 11.39 -8.62 -0.82
CA LEU A 269 11.05 -8.28 -2.22
C LEU A 269 11.34 -6.81 -2.55
N GLU A 270 11.35 -5.95 -1.53
CA GLU A 270 11.53 -4.48 -1.64
C GLU A 270 10.38 -3.83 -2.42
N GLY A 271 9.18 -4.38 -2.27
CA GLY A 271 7.96 -3.87 -2.90
C GLY A 271 7.38 -2.65 -2.16
N PRO A 272 6.98 -1.58 -2.86
CA PRO A 272 6.26 -0.48 -2.25
C PRO A 272 4.81 -0.88 -1.93
N LEU A 273 4.16 -0.15 -1.03
CA LEU A 273 2.75 -0.33 -0.69
C LEU A 273 1.96 0.96 -0.90
N ASN A 274 0.76 0.82 -1.46
CA ASN A 274 -0.21 1.88 -1.68
C ASN A 274 -1.55 1.48 -1.06
N PRO A 275 -2.19 2.32 -0.24
CA PRO A 275 -1.65 3.54 0.35
C PRO A 275 -0.47 3.26 1.31
N THR A 276 0.36 4.29 1.50
CA THR A 276 1.47 4.27 2.47
C THR A 276 0.99 4.34 3.92
N ASP A 277 -0.28 4.72 4.14
CA ASP A 277 -0.90 4.76 5.46
C ASP A 277 -1.00 3.35 6.08
N ILE A 278 -0.31 3.15 7.19
CA ILE A 278 -0.27 1.89 7.93
C ILE A 278 -1.62 1.50 8.56
N THR A 279 -2.53 2.45 8.72
CA THR A 279 -3.88 2.24 9.30
C THR A 279 -4.94 1.90 8.24
N ALA A 280 -4.56 1.98 6.97
CA ALA A 280 -5.45 1.68 5.87
C ALA A 280 -5.97 0.24 5.95
N GLN A 281 -7.27 0.10 5.72
CA GLN A 281 -7.94 -1.19 5.77
C GLN A 281 -7.48 -2.13 4.65
N TRP A 282 -7.02 -1.56 3.54
CA TRP A 282 -6.51 -2.24 2.36
C TRP A 282 -5.21 -1.58 1.94
N ARG A 283 -4.16 -2.37 1.72
CA ARG A 283 -2.89 -1.95 1.14
C ARG A 283 -2.46 -2.97 0.12
N GLU A 284 -2.02 -2.48 -1.03
CA GLU A 284 -1.57 -3.31 -2.13
C GLU A 284 -0.26 -2.82 -2.72
N GLY A 285 0.43 -3.68 -3.45
CA GLY A 285 1.66 -3.33 -4.13
C GLY A 285 1.93 -4.26 -5.29
N GLU A 286 2.71 -3.77 -6.24
CA GLU A 286 3.20 -4.54 -7.37
C GLU A 286 4.71 -4.36 -7.48
N ILE A 287 5.43 -5.44 -7.74
CA ILE A 287 6.88 -5.41 -7.96
C ILE A 287 7.28 -6.55 -8.90
N GLN A 288 8.28 -6.29 -9.75
CA GLN A 288 8.88 -7.34 -10.56
C GLN A 288 10.15 -7.85 -9.86
N ALA A 289 10.24 -9.16 -9.63
CA ALA A 289 11.46 -9.82 -9.18
C ALA A 289 11.81 -10.98 -10.12
N GLY A 290 12.95 -10.85 -10.82
CA GLY A 290 13.33 -11.76 -11.88
C GLY A 290 12.30 -11.78 -13.01
N LYS A 291 11.76 -12.97 -13.29
CA LYS A 291 10.72 -13.20 -14.32
C LYS A 291 9.29 -13.18 -13.75
N ILE A 292 9.13 -12.94 -12.44
CA ILE A 292 7.84 -12.98 -11.76
C ILE A 292 7.41 -11.54 -11.46
N ASP A 293 6.23 -11.18 -11.96
CA ASP A 293 5.50 -9.99 -11.55
C ASP A 293 4.65 -10.39 -10.31
N PHE A 294 4.98 -9.80 -9.16
CA PHE A 294 4.29 -10.05 -7.90
C PHE A 294 3.25 -8.96 -7.64
N SER A 295 2.04 -9.37 -7.28
CA SER A 295 1.02 -8.52 -6.66
C SER A 295 0.87 -8.91 -5.19
N PHE A 296 0.74 -7.95 -4.29
CA PHE A 296 0.63 -8.22 -2.84
C PHE A 296 -0.53 -7.45 -2.24
N TYR A 297 -1.30 -8.13 -1.38
CA TYR A 297 -2.47 -7.58 -0.72
C TYR A 297 -2.39 -7.84 0.79
N THR A 298 -2.58 -6.80 1.59
CA THR A 298 -2.62 -6.89 3.05
C THR A 298 -3.61 -5.90 3.66
N GLY A 299 -4.02 -6.17 4.90
CA GLY A 299 -4.90 -5.31 5.67
C GLY A 299 -6.13 -6.02 6.22
N PRO A 300 -6.89 -5.36 7.12
CA PRO A 300 -8.14 -5.88 7.67
C PRO A 300 -9.24 -6.19 6.64
N ALA A 301 -9.37 -5.36 5.59
CA ALA A 301 -10.40 -5.53 4.55
C ALA A 301 -10.03 -6.57 3.48
N VAL A 302 -8.79 -7.08 3.50
CA VAL A 302 -8.39 -8.24 2.70
C VAL A 302 -9.03 -9.48 3.31
N ILE A 303 -10.25 -9.80 2.87
CA ILE A 303 -11.06 -10.93 3.31
C ILE A 303 -11.31 -11.90 2.16
N GLN A 304 -11.62 -13.16 2.47
CA GLN A 304 -11.89 -14.19 1.47
C GLN A 304 -13.00 -13.75 0.51
N GLY A 305 -12.84 -14.07 -0.78
CA GLY A 305 -13.82 -13.77 -1.84
C GLY A 305 -13.88 -12.31 -2.32
N HIS A 306 -13.17 -11.38 -1.68
CA HIS A 306 -13.15 -9.97 -2.07
C HIS A 306 -11.80 -9.51 -2.63
N VAL A 307 -10.82 -10.41 -2.70
CA VAL A 307 -9.52 -10.13 -3.31
C VAL A 307 -9.60 -10.41 -4.81
N PRO A 308 -9.30 -9.42 -5.67
CA PRO A 308 -9.31 -9.64 -7.11
C PRO A 308 -8.22 -10.65 -7.48
N LEU A 309 -8.60 -11.75 -8.12
CA LEU A 309 -7.66 -12.74 -8.65
C LEU A 309 -7.26 -12.33 -10.07
N ASP A 310 -5.98 -12.04 -10.27
CA ASP A 310 -5.40 -11.68 -11.57
C ASP A 310 -4.43 -12.75 -12.11
N THR A 311 -4.26 -13.85 -11.38
CA THR A 311 -3.38 -14.98 -11.68
C THR A 311 -3.94 -16.28 -11.07
N ASP A 312 -3.47 -17.42 -11.59
CA ASP A 312 -3.77 -18.77 -11.08
C ASP A 312 -2.77 -19.26 -10.02
N SER A 313 -1.80 -18.43 -9.65
CA SER A 313 -0.69 -18.78 -8.78
C SER A 313 -0.67 -17.89 -7.53
N VAL A 314 -0.92 -18.48 -6.36
CA VAL A 314 -1.15 -17.75 -5.10
C VAL A 314 -0.15 -18.15 -4.01
N VAL A 315 0.33 -17.17 -3.26
CA VAL A 315 1.12 -17.37 -2.04
C VAL A 315 0.35 -16.84 -0.83
N LEU A 316 0.06 -17.71 0.14
CA LEU A 316 -0.58 -17.31 1.39
C LEU A 316 0.47 -17.05 2.46
N VAL A 317 0.40 -15.91 3.14
CA VAL A 317 1.23 -15.64 4.33
C VAL A 317 0.39 -15.78 5.59
N LEU A 318 0.61 -16.84 6.36
CA LEU A 318 -0.28 -17.29 7.44
C LEU A 318 0.39 -17.25 8.81
N ASN A 319 -0.43 -17.22 9.87
CA ASN A 319 0.01 -17.24 11.26
C ASN A 319 -0.50 -18.50 11.96
N GLY A 320 0.41 -19.36 12.41
CA GLY A 320 0.14 -20.61 13.10
C GLY A 320 0.60 -20.63 14.56
N ARG A 321 0.86 -19.48 15.18
CA ARG A 321 1.46 -19.43 16.54
C ARG A 321 0.55 -19.97 17.65
N GLU A 322 -0.76 -19.78 17.51
CA GLU A 322 -1.76 -20.12 18.54
C GLU A 322 -3.07 -20.59 17.90
N GLN A 323 -3.89 -21.31 18.66
CA GLN A 323 -5.10 -21.97 18.15
C GLN A 323 -6.06 -21.01 17.41
N GLN A 324 -6.26 -19.79 17.93
CA GLN A 324 -7.13 -18.81 17.29
C GLN A 324 -6.59 -18.37 15.92
N LYS A 325 -5.27 -18.24 15.78
CA LYS A 325 -4.60 -17.89 14.51
C LYS A 325 -4.63 -19.05 13.53
N ILE A 326 -4.46 -20.29 14.04
CA ILE A 326 -4.62 -21.51 13.24
C ILE A 326 -6.03 -21.60 12.65
N SER A 327 -7.08 -21.39 13.46
CA SER A 327 -8.47 -21.37 12.97
C SER A 327 -8.70 -20.27 11.93
N TYR A 328 -8.05 -19.11 12.06
CA TYR A 328 -8.11 -18.06 11.04
C TYR A 328 -7.37 -18.45 9.75
N ALA A 329 -6.16 -19.00 9.85
CA ALA A 329 -5.35 -19.46 8.73
C ALA A 329 -6.04 -20.59 7.95
N THR A 330 -6.69 -21.52 8.66
CA THR A 330 -7.42 -22.65 8.06
C THR A 330 -8.56 -22.19 7.15
N ARG A 331 -9.26 -21.11 7.51
CA ARG A 331 -10.30 -20.52 6.65
C ARG A 331 -9.76 -19.99 5.32
N TRP A 332 -8.54 -19.46 5.31
CA TRP A 332 -7.88 -19.05 4.07
C TRP A 332 -7.48 -20.24 3.21
N LEU A 333 -6.97 -21.31 3.82
CA LEU A 333 -6.66 -22.55 3.10
C LEU A 333 -7.93 -23.16 2.49
N GLN A 334 -9.03 -23.24 3.24
CA GLN A 334 -10.31 -23.72 2.73
C GLN A 334 -10.82 -22.88 1.54
N HIS A 335 -10.71 -21.55 1.63
CA HIS A 335 -11.11 -20.68 0.54
C HIS A 335 -10.28 -20.92 -0.73
N VAL A 336 -8.96 -21.03 -0.61
CA VAL A 336 -8.09 -21.35 -1.76
C VAL A 336 -8.38 -22.74 -2.30
N GLN A 337 -8.64 -23.73 -1.44
CA GLN A 337 -9.06 -25.06 -1.86
C GLN A 337 -10.31 -25.02 -2.74
N THR A 338 -11.30 -24.20 -2.38
CA THR A 338 -12.50 -23.97 -3.20
C THR A 338 -12.15 -23.32 -4.54
N LEU A 339 -11.26 -22.32 -4.57
CA LEU A 339 -10.80 -21.71 -5.82
C LEU A 339 -10.09 -22.70 -6.74
N MET A 340 -9.35 -23.66 -6.17
CA MET A 340 -8.72 -24.74 -6.95
C MET A 340 -9.74 -25.73 -7.51
N GLN A 341 -10.80 -26.06 -6.76
CA GLN A 341 -11.90 -26.89 -7.27
C GLN A 341 -12.61 -26.23 -8.45
N PHE A 342 -12.71 -24.90 -8.45
CA PHE A 342 -13.23 -24.10 -9.57
C PHE A 342 -12.19 -23.77 -10.64
N HIS A 343 -10.97 -24.31 -10.55
CA HIS A 343 -9.87 -24.09 -11.50
C HIS A 343 -9.47 -22.61 -11.67
N ALA A 344 -9.80 -21.75 -10.69
CA ALA A 344 -9.40 -20.35 -10.68
C ALA A 344 -7.94 -20.18 -10.18
N VAL A 345 -7.47 -21.12 -9.36
CA VAL A 345 -6.09 -21.19 -8.84
C VAL A 345 -5.57 -22.60 -9.08
N ASN A 346 -4.32 -22.73 -9.55
CA ASN A 346 -3.69 -24.01 -9.88
C ASN A 346 -2.47 -24.29 -9.00
N ARG A 347 -1.78 -23.24 -8.55
CA ARG A 347 -0.51 -23.33 -7.81
C ARG A 347 -0.59 -22.56 -6.51
N VAL A 348 -0.20 -23.19 -5.40
CA VAL A 348 -0.32 -22.61 -4.06
C VAL A 348 0.95 -22.83 -3.24
N ALA A 349 1.50 -21.74 -2.71
CA ALA A 349 2.55 -21.78 -1.70
C ALA A 349 2.09 -21.13 -0.40
N VAL A 350 2.69 -21.53 0.71
CA VAL A 350 2.41 -20.96 2.03
C VAL A 350 3.71 -20.49 2.68
N VAL A 351 3.73 -19.23 3.14
CA VAL A 351 4.75 -18.70 4.06
C VAL A 351 4.13 -18.67 5.46
N LEU A 352 4.58 -19.56 6.34
CA LEU A 352 3.96 -19.80 7.63
C LEU A 352 4.83 -19.26 8.77
N LEU A 353 4.28 -18.30 9.52
CA LEU A 353 4.76 -18.00 10.86
C LEU A 353 4.35 -19.14 11.78
N GLY A 354 5.24 -20.12 11.95
CA GLY A 354 5.01 -21.30 12.78
C GLY A 354 4.93 -20.99 14.27
N SER A 355 4.56 -21.99 15.06
CA SER A 355 4.65 -21.92 16.51
C SER A 355 6.11 -21.85 16.97
N GLU A 356 6.38 -21.05 18.00
CA GLU A 356 7.70 -20.98 18.65
C GLU A 356 8.14 -22.31 19.28
N ARG A 357 7.18 -23.20 19.58
CA ARG A 357 7.43 -24.58 20.04
C ARG A 357 7.50 -25.58 18.88
N CYS A 358 7.44 -25.10 17.64
CA CYS A 358 7.48 -25.87 16.40
C CYS A 358 6.39 -26.95 16.27
N THR A 359 5.25 -26.75 16.93
CA THR A 359 4.06 -27.61 16.82
C THR A 359 3.21 -27.13 15.64
N ASN A 360 3.51 -27.64 14.43
CA ASN A 360 2.87 -27.19 13.18
C ASN A 360 2.09 -28.31 12.47
N ASP A 361 1.81 -29.45 13.13
CA ASP A 361 1.16 -30.63 12.55
C ASP A 361 -0.14 -30.35 11.79
N TRP A 362 -0.88 -29.31 12.22
CA TRP A 362 -2.15 -28.88 11.62
C TRP A 362 -2.04 -28.51 10.13
N ILE A 363 -0.88 -28.08 9.61
CA ILE A 363 -0.70 -27.74 8.19
C ILE A 363 -0.43 -28.97 7.33
N SER A 364 0.01 -30.09 7.93
CA SER A 364 0.42 -31.31 7.22
C SER A 364 -0.63 -31.82 6.22
N PRO A 365 -1.94 -31.90 6.55
CA PRO A 365 -2.97 -32.39 5.63
C PRO A 365 -3.13 -31.54 4.35
N TYR A 366 -2.66 -30.28 4.35
CA TYR A 366 -2.76 -29.38 3.22
C TYR A 366 -1.60 -29.50 2.23
N LEU A 367 -0.50 -30.13 2.62
CA LEU A 367 0.69 -30.26 1.77
C LEU A 367 0.49 -31.35 0.70
N ARG A 368 0.95 -31.11 -0.53
CA ARG A 368 0.83 -32.08 -1.64
C ARG A 368 1.40 -33.46 -1.32
N ARG A 369 2.52 -33.52 -0.59
CA ARG A 369 3.15 -34.78 -0.15
C ARG A 369 2.22 -35.67 0.70
N HIS A 370 1.20 -35.08 1.32
CA HIS A 370 0.20 -35.74 2.16
C HIS A 370 -1.18 -35.80 1.49
N GLY A 371 -1.25 -35.57 0.17
CA GLY A 371 -2.52 -35.56 -0.58
C GLY A 371 -3.28 -34.23 -0.57
N GLY A 372 -2.68 -33.17 -0.02
CA GLY A 372 -3.23 -31.82 -0.06
C GLY A 372 -2.92 -31.08 -1.38
N PHE A 373 -3.10 -29.76 -1.37
CA PHE A 373 -2.99 -28.91 -2.57
C PHE A 373 -1.87 -27.86 -2.51
N VAL A 374 -1.24 -27.67 -1.34
CA VAL A 374 -0.14 -26.73 -1.16
C VAL A 374 1.14 -27.34 -1.74
N ASP A 375 1.66 -26.73 -2.80
CA ASP A 375 2.89 -27.12 -3.50
C ASP A 375 4.13 -26.91 -2.62
N LEU A 376 4.20 -25.77 -1.93
CA LEU A 376 5.40 -25.30 -1.23
C LEU A 376 5.06 -24.73 0.15
N LEU A 377 5.89 -25.05 1.14
CA LEU A 377 5.80 -24.48 2.49
C LEU A 377 7.13 -23.82 2.88
N PHE A 378 7.11 -22.51 3.09
CA PHE A 378 8.19 -21.75 3.73
C PHE A 378 7.85 -21.59 5.21
N LEU A 379 8.61 -22.24 6.09
CA LEU A 379 8.30 -22.35 7.51
C LEU A 379 9.29 -21.55 8.37
N VAL A 380 8.76 -20.63 9.19
CA VAL A 380 9.54 -19.92 10.21
C VAL A 380 9.87 -20.83 11.38
N TYR A 381 11.10 -20.72 11.89
CA TYR A 381 11.77 -21.56 12.89
C TYR A 381 12.34 -22.89 12.37
N ASP A 382 13.32 -23.42 13.11
CA ASP A 382 13.90 -24.73 12.86
C ASP A 382 12.84 -25.83 13.00
N SER A 383 12.66 -26.63 11.94
CA SER A 383 11.71 -27.74 11.92
C SER A 383 12.35 -28.99 11.32
N PRO A 384 12.05 -30.20 11.85
CA PRO A 384 12.51 -31.46 11.26
C PRO A 384 11.92 -31.73 9.87
N TRP A 385 10.88 -30.99 9.47
CA TRP A 385 10.23 -31.17 8.16
C TRP A 385 10.99 -30.53 7.00
N VAL A 386 11.89 -29.58 7.30
CA VAL A 386 12.63 -28.85 6.27
C VAL A 386 13.52 -29.83 5.51
N ASN A 387 13.30 -29.89 4.19
CA ASN A 387 13.98 -30.83 3.31
C ASN A 387 14.49 -30.17 2.01
N ASP A 388 14.31 -28.85 1.89
CA ASP A 388 14.78 -28.03 0.78
C ASP A 388 14.27 -28.49 -0.61
N LYS A 389 13.11 -29.16 -0.63
CA LYS A 389 12.38 -29.60 -1.83
C LYS A 389 10.96 -29.04 -1.90
N ASP A 390 10.15 -29.34 -0.89
CA ASP A 390 8.76 -28.85 -0.76
C ASP A 390 8.54 -28.07 0.53
N VAL A 391 9.38 -28.32 1.55
CA VAL A 391 9.40 -27.57 2.81
C VAL A 391 10.75 -26.90 2.99
N PHE A 392 10.74 -25.58 3.04
CA PHE A 392 11.90 -24.70 3.15
C PHE A 392 11.86 -23.93 4.46
N GLN A 393 13.02 -23.66 5.04
CA GLN A 393 13.11 -22.77 6.21
C GLN A 393 13.00 -21.31 5.78
N TRP A 394 12.27 -20.50 6.54
CA TRP A 394 12.09 -19.07 6.31
C TRP A 394 12.56 -18.27 7.53
N PRO A 395 13.25 -17.13 7.33
CA PRO A 395 13.66 -16.28 8.44
C PRO A 395 12.44 -15.60 9.09
N LEU A 396 12.47 -15.46 10.42
CA LEU A 396 11.46 -14.70 11.15
C LEU A 396 11.42 -13.22 10.72
N GLY A 397 12.61 -12.64 10.46
CA GLY A 397 12.76 -11.25 10.06
C GLY A 397 12.63 -10.25 11.22
N VAL A 398 12.40 -8.98 10.87
CA VAL A 398 12.20 -7.90 11.85
C VAL A 398 10.74 -7.78 12.28
N ALA A 399 10.45 -7.15 13.42
CA ALA A 399 9.08 -6.98 13.90
C ALA A 399 8.32 -5.87 13.15
N THR A 400 7.93 -6.12 11.90
CA THR A 400 7.10 -5.19 11.09
C THR A 400 5.77 -4.84 11.76
N TYR A 401 5.18 -5.75 12.55
CA TYR A 401 3.98 -5.46 13.34
C TYR A 401 4.20 -4.40 14.43
N ARG A 402 5.45 -4.12 14.80
CA ARG A 402 5.87 -3.01 15.67
C ARG A 402 6.46 -1.84 14.87
N GLN A 403 6.20 -1.80 13.57
CA GLN A 403 6.62 -0.74 12.65
C GLN A 403 8.15 -0.59 12.60
N PHE A 404 8.89 -1.69 12.74
CA PHE A 404 10.33 -1.66 12.52
C PHE A 404 10.62 -1.34 11.04
N PRO A 405 11.41 -0.29 10.75
CA PRO A 405 11.54 0.20 9.38
C PRO A 405 12.51 -0.63 8.54
N VAL A 406 12.43 -0.49 7.21
CA VAL A 406 13.52 -0.86 6.31
C VAL A 406 14.68 0.11 6.56
N VAL A 407 15.86 -0.43 6.89
CA VAL A 407 17.07 0.36 7.17
C VAL A 407 18.07 0.12 6.05
N MET A 408 18.46 1.18 5.36
CA MET A 408 19.50 1.13 4.33
C MET A 408 20.86 1.44 4.97
N PRO A 409 21.88 0.56 4.82
CA PRO A 409 23.22 0.84 5.29
C PRO A 409 23.75 2.15 4.70
N ASN A 410 24.42 2.94 5.52
CA ASN A 410 25.12 4.14 5.08
C ASN A 410 26.51 4.22 5.72
N SER A 411 27.39 5.05 5.17
CA SER A 411 28.78 5.16 5.62
C SER A 411 28.90 5.57 7.09
N GLN A 412 27.99 6.41 7.59
CA GLN A 412 28.00 6.86 8.99
C GLN A 412 27.68 5.71 9.95
N MET A 413 26.78 4.80 9.58
CA MET A 413 26.50 3.61 10.38
C MET A 413 27.75 2.75 10.54
N VAL A 414 28.59 2.67 9.50
CA VAL A 414 29.83 1.87 9.50
C VAL A 414 30.94 2.57 10.31
N SER A 415 31.19 3.85 10.07
CA SER A 415 32.36 4.56 10.62
C SER A 415 32.15 5.21 11.99
N SER A 416 30.91 5.37 12.45
CA SER A 416 30.62 6.05 13.73
C SER A 416 31.16 5.30 14.94
N THR A 417 31.73 6.04 15.89
CA THR A 417 32.07 5.51 17.22
C THR A 417 30.79 5.32 18.03
N ARG A 418 30.63 4.15 18.66
CA ARG A 418 29.44 3.85 19.48
C ARG A 418 29.78 4.00 20.95
N PRO A 419 28.96 4.73 21.74
CA PRO A 419 29.24 4.98 23.14
C PRO A 419 29.00 3.77 24.07
N PHE A 420 28.23 2.77 23.63
CA PHE A 420 27.89 1.62 24.45
C PHE A 420 28.48 0.33 23.88
N LEU A 421 28.94 -0.56 24.77
CA LEU A 421 29.45 -1.88 24.36
C LEU A 421 28.29 -2.79 23.95
N CYS A 422 27.16 -2.71 24.64
CA CYS A 422 26.03 -3.59 24.34
C CYS A 422 24.66 -2.97 24.60
N ASN A 423 23.60 -3.62 24.12
CA ASN A 423 22.24 -3.30 24.54
C ASN A 423 21.39 -4.55 24.77
N PHE A 424 20.39 -4.39 25.65
CA PHE A 424 19.30 -5.33 25.83
C PHE A 424 18.00 -4.59 26.19
N LEU A 425 17.03 -4.64 25.29
CA LEU A 425 15.68 -4.12 25.55
C LEU A 425 14.67 -5.27 25.37
N GLY A 426 13.84 -5.48 26.38
CA GLY A 426 12.86 -6.56 26.32
C GLY A 426 12.13 -6.86 27.63
N THR A 427 11.10 -7.68 27.51
CA THR A 427 10.38 -8.22 28.67
C THR A 427 11.22 -9.29 29.35
N VAL A 428 11.43 -9.18 30.65
CA VAL A 428 12.18 -10.14 31.47
C VAL A 428 11.18 -10.97 32.25
N TYR A 429 11.07 -12.25 31.90
CA TYR A 429 10.21 -13.20 32.61
C TYR A 429 10.99 -13.85 33.74
N LYS A 430 10.30 -14.22 34.82
CA LYS A 430 10.89 -15.01 35.90
C LYS A 430 11.34 -16.38 35.39
N ASN A 431 12.43 -16.91 35.95
CA ASN A 431 13.03 -18.18 35.56
C ASN A 431 13.34 -18.27 34.07
N SER A 432 13.77 -17.15 33.47
CA SER A 432 14.15 -17.10 32.06
C SER A 432 15.61 -16.70 31.91
N SER A 433 16.21 -17.05 30.76
CA SER A 433 17.59 -16.65 30.48
C SER A 433 17.78 -15.13 30.46
N ARG A 434 16.71 -14.38 30.19
CA ARG A 434 16.70 -12.91 30.27
C ARG A 434 16.92 -12.41 31.71
N GLU A 435 16.40 -13.12 32.70
CA GLU A 435 16.62 -12.81 34.12
C GLU A 435 18.08 -13.10 34.50
N THR A 436 18.61 -14.25 34.07
CA THR A 436 20.03 -14.60 34.25
C THR A 436 20.95 -13.55 33.64
N LEU A 437 20.70 -13.15 32.38
CA LEU A 437 21.46 -12.11 31.70
C LEU A 437 21.45 -10.79 32.50
N MET A 438 20.26 -10.33 32.90
CA MET A 438 20.13 -9.09 33.66
C MET A 438 20.80 -9.18 35.03
N GLY A 439 20.78 -10.36 35.65
CA GLY A 439 21.50 -10.64 36.90
C GLY A 439 23.00 -10.49 36.73
N ILE A 440 23.57 -11.07 35.67
CA ILE A 440 25.00 -10.99 35.37
C ILE A 440 25.41 -9.54 35.13
N LEU A 441 24.69 -8.80 34.27
CA LEU A 441 25.00 -7.39 33.98
C LEU A 441 25.04 -6.52 35.24
N LYS A 442 24.10 -6.74 36.17
CA LYS A 442 24.04 -5.99 37.43
C LYS A 442 25.15 -6.40 38.41
N GLN A 443 25.42 -7.70 38.54
CA GLN A 443 26.42 -8.23 39.49
C GLN A 443 27.84 -7.80 39.12
N THR A 444 28.14 -7.72 37.81
CA THR A 444 29.47 -7.31 37.32
C THR A 444 29.60 -5.80 37.12
N GLY A 445 28.52 -5.02 37.26
CA GLY A 445 28.50 -3.58 37.00
C GLY A 445 28.59 -3.19 35.52
N LEU A 446 28.42 -4.15 34.61
CA LEU A 446 28.44 -3.95 33.15
C LEU A 446 27.14 -3.30 32.63
N ASP A 447 26.10 -3.22 33.47
CA ASP A 447 24.86 -2.51 33.16
C ASP A 447 25.09 -1.02 32.85
N LYS A 448 26.20 -0.42 33.31
CA LYS A 448 26.61 0.95 33.00
C LYS A 448 27.23 1.11 31.62
N GLU A 449 27.82 0.05 31.08
CA GLU A 449 28.46 0.03 29.75
C GLU A 449 27.47 -0.38 28.64
N CYS A 450 26.24 -0.71 29.02
CA CYS A 450 25.20 -1.19 28.10
C CYS A 450 23.87 -0.45 28.26
N ILE A 451 23.15 -0.25 27.15
CA ILE A 451 21.77 0.26 27.21
C ILE A 451 20.86 -0.89 27.59
N THR A 452 20.35 -0.88 28.82
CA THR A 452 19.38 -1.87 29.27
C THR A 452 18.02 -1.24 29.54
N THR A 453 16.95 -1.89 29.08
CA THR A 453 15.58 -1.53 29.45
C THR A 453 14.74 -2.79 29.59
N ALA A 454 14.62 -3.24 30.84
CA ALA A 454 13.79 -4.37 31.20
C ALA A 454 12.34 -3.93 31.43
N ARG A 455 11.40 -4.72 30.93
CA ARG A 455 9.95 -4.59 31.22
C ARG A 455 9.48 -5.86 31.94
N GLU A 456 8.57 -5.75 32.89
CA GLU A 456 7.98 -6.94 33.52
C GLU A 456 6.92 -7.61 32.64
N LYS A 457 6.18 -6.80 31.87
CA LYS A 457 5.08 -7.28 31.02
C LYS A 457 5.35 -7.01 29.55
N TRP A 458 4.84 -7.92 28.70
CA TRP A 458 4.87 -7.74 27.26
C TRP A 458 3.73 -6.86 26.81
N LEU A 459 4.01 -5.95 25.88
CA LEU A 459 3.02 -5.05 25.29
C LEU A 459 2.92 -5.31 23.78
N PRO A 460 1.72 -5.34 23.20
CA PRO A 460 1.54 -5.62 21.78
C PRO A 460 2.01 -4.47 20.90
N GLN A 461 1.69 -3.23 21.27
CA GLN A 461 2.02 -2.02 20.54
C GLN A 461 3.22 -1.31 21.14
N GLU A 462 4.10 -0.82 20.27
CA GLU A 462 5.25 -0.01 20.66
C GLU A 462 4.85 1.48 20.50
N THR A 463 5.26 2.33 21.43
CA THR A 463 5.05 3.78 21.28
C THR A 463 6.13 4.36 20.36
N VAL A 464 5.85 5.52 19.75
CA VAL A 464 6.85 6.23 18.92
C VAL A 464 8.13 6.47 19.72
N GLU A 465 8.00 6.78 21.01
CA GLU A 465 9.14 7.03 21.87
C GLU A 465 9.91 5.75 22.20
N SER A 466 9.24 4.66 22.56
CA SER A 466 9.94 3.41 22.90
C SER A 466 10.57 2.77 21.66
N LEU A 467 9.95 2.88 20.48
CA LEU A 467 10.56 2.50 19.21
C LEU A 467 11.78 3.36 18.89
N ARG A 468 11.71 4.68 19.10
CA ARG A 468 12.86 5.58 18.92
C ARG A 468 14.00 5.19 19.85
N ARG A 469 13.74 4.98 21.14
CA ARG A 469 14.75 4.55 22.12
C ARG A 469 15.39 3.21 21.72
N TYR A 470 14.58 2.26 21.24
CA TYR A 470 15.10 0.97 20.77
C TYR A 470 16.01 1.11 19.55
N LYS A 471 15.61 1.88 18.54
CA LYS A 471 16.46 2.17 17.37
C LYS A 471 17.74 2.89 17.76
N THR A 472 17.68 3.83 18.71
CA THR A 472 18.87 4.49 19.26
C THR A 472 19.80 3.48 19.94
N ALA A 473 19.25 2.54 20.72
CA ALA A 473 20.06 1.51 21.37
C ALA A 473 20.81 0.63 20.36
N LEU A 474 20.14 0.21 19.30
CA LEU A 474 20.76 -0.56 18.21
C LEU A 474 21.85 0.27 17.49
N ALA A 475 21.59 1.55 17.20
CA ALA A 475 22.54 2.40 16.49
C ALA A 475 23.76 2.79 17.34
N GLN A 476 23.63 2.86 18.66
CA GLN A 476 24.66 3.36 19.59
C GLN A 476 25.39 2.26 20.37
N SER A 477 25.12 0.98 20.09
CA SER A 477 25.76 -0.14 20.80
C SER A 477 26.53 -1.06 19.86
N GLU A 478 27.74 -1.47 20.22
CA GLU A 478 28.52 -2.41 19.41
C GLU A 478 27.83 -3.77 19.30
N LEU A 479 27.35 -4.29 20.43
CA LEU A 479 26.69 -5.59 20.53
C LEU A 479 25.20 -5.45 20.86
N THR A 480 24.40 -6.42 20.42
CA THR A 480 23.01 -6.59 20.86
C THR A 480 22.84 -7.96 21.50
N LEU A 481 22.42 -7.99 22.77
CA LEU A 481 22.26 -9.23 23.50
C LEU A 481 20.92 -9.89 23.17
N CYS A 482 20.98 -11.13 22.72
CA CYS A 482 19.86 -11.93 22.23
C CYS A 482 19.66 -13.20 23.08
N PRO A 483 19.28 -13.07 24.37
CA PRO A 483 18.87 -14.21 25.19
C PRO A 483 17.63 -14.89 24.64
N VAL A 484 17.62 -16.20 24.80
CA VAL A 484 16.57 -17.09 24.36
C VAL A 484 15.22 -16.67 24.96
N GLY A 485 14.18 -16.71 24.12
CA GLY A 485 12.80 -16.52 24.53
C GLY A 485 12.05 -17.85 24.60
N ILE A 486 10.83 -17.86 24.06
CA ILE A 486 10.10 -19.12 23.81
C ILE A 486 10.79 -19.91 22.69
N ASN A 487 11.37 -19.21 21.71
CA ASN A 487 12.28 -19.75 20.71
C ASN A 487 13.62 -18.98 20.76
N THR A 488 14.68 -19.60 20.27
CA THR A 488 16.02 -19.00 20.08
C THR A 488 16.01 -17.92 19.02
N GLU A 489 15.32 -18.16 17.91
CA GLU A 489 15.17 -17.16 16.87
C GLU A 489 14.21 -16.07 17.32
N CYS A 490 14.65 -14.82 17.28
CA CYS A 490 13.83 -13.69 17.68
C CYS A 490 14.08 -12.47 16.79
N TYR A 491 13.09 -11.58 16.70
CA TYR A 491 13.13 -10.38 15.88
C TYR A 491 14.39 -9.52 16.14
N ARG A 492 14.85 -9.48 17.41
CA ARG A 492 16.03 -8.71 17.84
C ARG A 492 17.29 -9.06 17.03
N ILE A 493 17.47 -10.32 16.65
CA ILE A 493 18.63 -10.75 15.86
C ILE A 493 18.68 -9.98 14.54
N TYR A 494 17.57 -9.97 13.80
CA TYR A 494 17.45 -9.30 12.51
C TYR A 494 17.49 -7.77 12.63
N GLU A 495 16.86 -7.23 13.68
CA GLU A 495 16.84 -5.79 13.96
C GLU A 495 18.23 -5.25 14.29
N ALA A 496 19.03 -6.03 15.04
CA ALA A 496 20.42 -5.73 15.34
C ALA A 496 21.29 -5.75 14.07
N CYS A 497 21.10 -6.75 13.20
CA CYS A 497 21.76 -6.82 11.89
C CYS A 497 21.47 -5.57 11.05
N ALA A 498 20.20 -5.12 11.02
CA ALA A 498 19.78 -3.94 10.25
C ALA A 498 20.51 -2.65 10.67
N TYR A 499 20.92 -2.55 11.94
CA TYR A 499 21.66 -1.41 12.48
C TYR A 499 23.17 -1.65 12.59
N GLY A 500 23.67 -2.82 12.22
CA GLY A 500 25.07 -3.19 12.38
C GLY A 500 25.48 -3.33 13.85
N SER A 501 24.56 -3.66 14.75
CA SER A 501 24.89 -4.06 16.12
C SER A 501 25.02 -5.57 16.17
N VAL A 502 26.18 -6.09 16.54
CA VAL A 502 26.48 -7.52 16.36
C VAL A 502 25.64 -8.36 17.33
N PRO A 503 24.82 -9.31 16.83
CA PRO A 503 24.04 -10.19 17.70
C PRO A 503 24.95 -11.08 18.55
N VAL A 504 24.74 -11.05 19.86
CA VAL A 504 25.26 -12.03 20.82
C VAL A 504 24.11 -12.96 21.17
N VAL A 505 24.10 -14.15 20.56
CA VAL A 505 22.98 -15.08 20.55
C VAL A 505 23.26 -16.23 21.50
N GLU A 506 22.29 -16.52 22.36
CA GLU A 506 22.33 -17.72 23.20
C GLU A 506 21.97 -18.96 22.37
N ASP A 507 22.96 -19.81 22.11
CA ASP A 507 22.89 -20.93 21.18
C ASP A 507 22.38 -22.21 21.86
N ILE A 508 21.12 -22.14 22.31
CA ILE A 508 20.40 -23.19 23.04
C ILE A 508 19.13 -23.55 22.28
N VAL A 509 18.89 -24.86 22.07
CA VAL A 509 17.62 -25.35 21.52
C VAL A 509 16.53 -25.23 22.60
N THR A 510 15.44 -24.54 22.29
CA THR A 510 14.31 -24.38 23.22
C THR A 510 13.43 -25.63 23.29
N PRO A 511 12.75 -25.89 24.43
CA PRO A 511 11.81 -27.00 24.54
C PRO A 511 10.65 -26.92 23.54
N GLY A 512 10.38 -28.02 22.84
CA GLY A 512 9.31 -28.13 21.84
C GLY A 512 9.60 -29.23 20.82
N GLY A 513 8.85 -29.23 19.72
CA GLY A 513 9.06 -30.11 18.57
C GLY A 513 10.04 -29.55 17.53
N CYS A 514 10.88 -28.58 17.91
CA CYS A 514 11.84 -27.97 17.00
C CYS A 514 12.94 -28.96 16.65
N SER A 515 13.61 -28.77 15.51
CA SER A 515 14.72 -29.65 15.12
C SER A 515 15.82 -29.64 16.19
N ALA A 516 16.28 -30.84 16.56
CA ALA A 516 17.42 -31.05 17.45
C ALA A 516 18.68 -31.50 16.68
N ALA A 517 18.75 -31.19 15.38
CA ALA A 517 19.92 -31.49 14.56
C ALA A 517 21.17 -30.78 15.09
N ARG A 518 22.36 -31.29 14.75
CA ARG A 518 23.65 -30.68 15.16
C ARG A 518 23.78 -29.21 14.76
N SER A 519 23.16 -28.83 13.65
CA SER A 519 23.15 -27.45 13.14
C SER A 519 22.13 -26.54 13.83
N SER A 520 21.25 -27.08 14.67
CA SER A 520 20.23 -26.34 15.40
C SER A 520 20.76 -25.80 16.74
N PRO A 521 20.19 -24.71 17.27
CA PRO A 521 19.16 -23.86 16.67
C PRO A 521 19.73 -22.96 15.55
N LEU A 522 18.86 -22.21 14.85
CA LEU A 522 19.23 -21.18 13.87
C LEU A 522 19.95 -21.74 12.63
N ARG A 523 19.51 -22.91 12.14
CA ARG A 523 20.16 -23.61 11.02
C ARG A 523 20.35 -22.71 9.81
N LEU A 524 19.31 -21.97 9.40
CA LEU A 524 19.35 -21.08 8.24
C LEU A 524 20.43 -19.99 8.39
N LEU A 525 20.48 -19.32 9.53
CA LEU A 525 21.43 -18.23 9.78
C LEU A 525 22.87 -18.76 9.86
N LYS A 526 23.08 -19.91 10.50
CA LYS A 526 24.40 -20.58 10.55
C LYS A 526 24.85 -21.05 9.17
N ALA A 527 23.95 -21.64 8.39
CA ALA A 527 24.24 -22.09 7.03
C ALA A 527 24.59 -20.92 6.09
N ALA A 528 23.97 -19.75 6.31
CA ALA A 528 24.29 -18.51 5.61
C ALA A 528 25.59 -17.84 6.11
N GLY A 529 26.31 -18.43 7.06
CA GLY A 529 27.56 -17.89 7.57
C GLY A 529 27.41 -16.63 8.42
N ALA A 530 26.33 -16.53 9.23
CA ALA A 530 26.07 -15.37 10.08
C ALA A 530 27.27 -15.02 10.98
N PRO A 531 27.81 -13.78 10.90
CA PRO A 531 28.96 -13.33 11.70
C PRO A 531 28.54 -12.93 13.13
N PHE A 532 27.75 -13.79 13.79
CA PHE A 532 27.23 -13.57 15.13
C PHE A 532 28.17 -14.15 16.17
N ILE A 533 28.03 -13.70 17.41
CA ILE A 533 28.64 -14.38 18.55
C ILE A 533 27.61 -15.35 19.09
N PHE A 534 27.96 -16.64 19.15
CA PHE A 534 27.13 -17.68 19.74
C PHE A 534 27.68 -18.06 21.11
N LEU A 535 26.88 -17.88 22.16
CA LEU A 535 27.23 -18.25 23.54
C LEU A 535 26.45 -19.49 23.97
N LYS A 536 27.06 -20.36 24.78
CA LYS A 536 26.35 -21.50 25.40
C LYS A 536 25.84 -21.15 26.79
N ASP A 537 26.54 -20.27 27.51
CA ASP A 537 26.14 -19.76 28.82
C ASP A 537 26.39 -18.24 28.90
N TRP A 538 25.44 -17.49 29.46
CA TRP A 538 25.62 -16.04 29.70
C TRP A 538 26.76 -15.73 30.66
N LYS A 539 27.27 -16.69 31.45
CA LYS A 539 28.49 -16.53 32.25
C LYS A 539 29.73 -16.20 31.42
N GLU A 540 29.72 -16.48 30.11
CA GLU A 540 30.78 -16.12 29.18
C GLU A 540 30.78 -14.61 28.83
N LEU A 541 29.66 -13.91 29.09
CA LEU A 541 29.45 -12.52 28.69
C LEU A 541 30.48 -11.54 29.26
N PRO A 542 30.90 -11.59 30.55
CA PRO A 542 31.88 -10.64 31.08
C PRO A 542 33.21 -10.73 30.32
N GLY A 543 33.71 -11.94 30.07
CA GLY A 543 34.95 -12.13 29.31
C GLY A 543 34.83 -11.67 27.85
N LEU A 544 33.65 -11.85 27.25
CA LEU A 544 33.35 -11.30 25.93
C LEU A 544 33.40 -9.77 25.90
N LEU A 545 32.77 -9.10 26.88
CA LEU A 545 32.72 -7.64 26.93
C LEU A 545 34.09 -7.03 27.24
N GLU A 546 34.92 -7.67 28.07
CA GLU A 546 36.31 -7.26 28.27
C GLU A 546 37.14 -7.36 26.98
N LYS A 547 36.94 -8.43 26.19
CA LYS A 547 37.56 -8.54 24.86
C LYS A 547 37.08 -7.44 23.92
N GLU A 548 35.77 -7.16 23.91
CA GLU A 548 35.19 -6.10 23.08
C GLU A 548 35.76 -4.72 23.43
N LYS A 549 35.94 -4.45 24.73
CA LYS A 549 36.52 -3.21 25.25
C LYS A 549 37.95 -2.98 24.77
N GLY A 550 38.73 -4.05 24.64
CA GLY A 550 40.10 -4.02 24.13
C GLY A 550 40.24 -3.88 22.61
N MET A 551 39.17 -4.01 21.82
CA MET A 551 39.24 -3.86 20.36
C MET A 551 39.48 -2.41 19.93
N THR A 552 40.23 -2.23 18.85
CA THR A 552 40.43 -0.91 18.25
C THR A 552 39.18 -0.44 17.50
N GLN A 553 39.13 0.85 17.18
CA GLN A 553 38.01 1.41 16.41
C GLN A 553 37.94 0.81 14.99
N GLU A 554 39.09 0.55 14.37
CA GLU A 554 39.18 -0.08 13.05
C GLU A 554 38.60 -1.49 13.07
N GLU A 555 38.93 -2.30 14.07
CA GLU A 555 38.39 -3.66 14.23
C GLU A 555 36.86 -3.66 14.39
N ARG A 556 36.33 -2.74 15.22
CA ARG A 556 34.88 -2.57 15.41
C ARG A 556 34.19 -2.13 14.12
N THR A 557 34.78 -1.18 13.41
CA THR A 557 34.27 -0.70 12.12
C THR A 557 34.28 -1.81 11.06
N GLU A 558 35.33 -2.62 10.99
CA GLU A 558 35.41 -3.77 10.07
C GLU A 558 34.34 -4.80 10.36
N ARG A 559 34.21 -5.20 11.63
CA ARG A 559 33.22 -6.17 12.07
C ARG A 559 31.79 -5.70 11.77
N ARG A 560 31.52 -4.42 11.95
CA ARG A 560 30.24 -3.81 11.63
C ARG A 560 29.95 -3.80 10.13
N ARG A 561 30.95 -3.47 9.32
CA ARG A 561 30.82 -3.53 7.85
C ARG A 561 30.48 -4.95 7.41
N THR A 562 31.24 -5.93 7.89
CA THR A 562 31.01 -7.36 7.62
C THR A 562 29.57 -7.77 7.94
N LEU A 563 29.04 -7.36 9.08
CA LEU A 563 27.65 -7.67 9.47
C LEU A 563 26.61 -7.02 8.55
N LEU A 564 26.78 -5.74 8.20
CA LEU A 564 25.84 -5.01 7.35
C LEU A 564 25.83 -5.57 5.92
N GLU A 565 27.01 -5.86 5.38
CA GLU A 565 27.17 -6.50 4.07
C GLU A 565 26.57 -7.91 4.06
N TRP A 566 26.87 -8.70 5.10
CA TRP A 566 26.29 -10.03 5.27
C TRP A 566 24.76 -9.95 5.33
N TYR A 567 24.17 -9.03 6.10
CA TYR A 567 22.72 -8.94 6.23
C TYR A 567 22.05 -8.49 4.92
N SER A 568 22.70 -7.59 4.17
CA SER A 568 22.24 -7.21 2.83
C SER A 568 22.27 -8.41 1.88
N SER A 569 23.39 -9.15 1.86
CA SER A 569 23.53 -10.37 1.07
C SER A 569 22.51 -11.45 1.46
N PHE A 570 22.29 -11.66 2.76
CA PHE A 570 21.31 -12.60 3.28
C PHE A 570 19.90 -12.30 2.77
N ARG A 571 19.46 -11.03 2.83
CA ARG A 571 18.13 -10.65 2.31
C ARG A 571 18.01 -10.91 0.80
N GLN A 572 19.08 -10.60 0.04
CA GLN A 572 19.13 -10.89 -1.39
C GLN A 572 19.07 -12.39 -1.68
N GLN A 573 19.85 -13.21 -0.96
CA GLN A 573 19.80 -14.67 -1.08
C GLN A 573 18.40 -15.23 -0.78
N MET A 574 17.70 -14.68 0.23
CA MET A 574 16.33 -15.09 0.53
C MET A 574 15.35 -14.69 -0.58
N LYS A 575 15.51 -13.50 -1.18
CA LYS A 575 14.72 -13.03 -2.33
C LYS A 575 14.91 -13.93 -3.54
N ASP A 576 16.16 -14.24 -3.87
CA ASP A 576 16.53 -15.07 -5.01
C ASP A 576 16.02 -16.49 -4.81
N ARG A 577 16.29 -17.09 -3.65
CA ARG A 577 15.80 -18.43 -3.31
C ARG A 577 14.28 -18.54 -3.37
N PHE A 578 13.56 -17.55 -2.85
CA PHE A 578 12.10 -17.53 -2.88
C PHE A 578 11.58 -17.50 -4.33
N THR A 579 12.16 -16.65 -5.16
CA THR A 579 11.75 -16.46 -6.56
C THR A 579 12.11 -17.68 -7.42
N GLU A 580 13.30 -18.26 -7.23
CA GLU A 580 13.75 -19.47 -7.91
C GLU A 580 12.86 -20.67 -7.59
N VAL A 581 12.55 -20.91 -6.31
CA VAL A 581 11.71 -22.02 -5.87
C VAL A 581 10.30 -21.89 -6.44
N LEU A 582 9.73 -20.67 -6.45
CA LEU A 582 8.44 -20.43 -7.10
C LEU A 582 8.52 -20.64 -8.62
N GLU A 583 9.55 -20.12 -9.29
CA GLU A 583 9.72 -20.28 -10.74
C GLU A 583 9.78 -21.76 -11.14
N GLU A 584 10.55 -22.54 -10.38
CA GLU A 584 10.73 -23.97 -10.61
C GLU A 584 9.44 -24.76 -10.36
N ALA A 585 8.82 -24.57 -9.19
CA ALA A 585 7.67 -25.35 -8.78
C ALA A 585 6.38 -24.99 -9.53
N PHE A 586 6.15 -23.72 -9.82
CA PHE A 586 4.87 -23.28 -10.41
C PHE A 586 4.88 -23.36 -11.94
N PHE A 587 6.02 -23.07 -12.59
CA PHE A 587 6.04 -22.80 -14.03
C PHE A 587 6.96 -23.71 -14.85
N LYS A 588 7.99 -24.32 -14.25
CA LYS A 588 8.91 -25.23 -14.98
C LYS A 588 8.55 -26.71 -14.83
N ASN A 589 8.12 -27.13 -13.65
CA ASN A 589 7.73 -28.52 -13.37
C ASN A 589 6.25 -28.79 -13.70
N SER A 590 5.74 -28.23 -14.81
CA SER A 590 4.35 -28.42 -15.28
C SER A 590 4.26 -29.49 -16.36
#